data_AF-A0A0F0LDY2-F1
#
_entry.id   AF-A0A0F0LDY2-F1
#
_cell.length_a   1.000
_cell.length_b   1.000
_cell.length_c   1.000
_cell.angle_alpha   90.00
_cell.angle_beta   90.00
_cell.angle_gamma   90.00
#
_symmetry.space_group_name_H-M   'P 1'
#
loop_
_entity.id
_entity.type
_entity.pdbx_description
1 polymer ?
#
loop_
_entity_poly.entity_id
_entity_poly.type
_entity_poly.pdbx_seq_one_letter_code
_entity_poly.pdbx_strand_id
1 'polypeptide(L)'
;MTDTPLQPLLNDAVIALQAPTQVWSDETGDMGSAPIHGVYHGDVRHVRALTIAVEGTAIETIAGSSPAPQQAVFAAVLRGIDDDQPDPKVRLDRTRTVRAGEVVERIVVSSHREVPVPVALTVTLVPDFEPLQRVKAGLPDDGAWGWDGERASSGSASFALTAPGATIGVEGAAIAIRWTTVLAPRAAVEFSFALSLEDAALVVTAPATEARAAVPSTSDPRLHRWLDRAAGDLAALRLALPAHPDDAFYAAGAPWFFTLFGRDSIWAARLALSQDPAIAASTLRVLARLQGTKKDPATAEAPGKIPHELRSGALSLPNEGVHLPPLYYGTVDATPLWVCLLADARDAGMPEAEVRDLLPSLRAALGWMTEHGDASGSGFIDYVDETGHGLANQGWKDSGDSIQWRNGRLAEGPIALSEVQAYAYEAAVRGADLLDALGEDGGDALRTWAADLRARFRASYWVTTPEGRYPAIALDAHGAAVDTLTSNIGHLIGTGLLDPEEEHACADLLLGDSMSSGFGIRTMSSGAAGFWPLSYHGGSVWAHDTAVAVHGMLRAGLRDEAAAVARQLVDAAEGFDYRMPELHAGDARTPGVTPVPYPASCRPQAWSAAAAVVCADALG
;
A
#
# COMPACT_ATOMS: atom_id res chain seq x y z
N MET A 1 7.80 20.26 28.18
CA MET A 1 8.15 19.41 27.03
C MET A 1 7.36 19.98 25.87
N THR A 2 8.00 20.46 24.83
CA THR A 2 7.29 20.82 23.60
C THR A 2 6.87 19.51 22.95
N ASP A 3 5.58 19.19 22.96
CA ASP A 3 5.07 17.98 22.30
C ASP A 3 5.31 18.12 20.80
N THR A 4 6.39 17.50 20.32
CA THR A 4 6.60 17.30 18.90
C THR A 4 5.48 16.39 18.39
N PRO A 5 4.70 16.80 17.39
CA PRO A 5 3.68 15.96 16.77
C PRO A 5 4.28 14.62 16.32
N LEU A 6 3.59 13.52 16.62
CA LEU A 6 4.01 12.16 16.26
C LEU A 6 3.02 11.54 15.28
N GLN A 7 3.54 10.81 14.30
CA GLN A 7 2.71 10.02 13.41
C GLN A 7 1.90 8.98 14.22
N PRO A 8 0.59 8.83 13.96
CA PRO A 8 -0.24 7.93 14.74
C PRO A 8 0.11 6.45 14.50
N LEU A 9 -0.07 5.65 15.54
CA LEU A 9 0.00 4.19 15.47
C LEU A 9 -1.25 3.62 14.80
N LEU A 10 -1.08 2.54 14.04
CA LEU A 10 -2.14 1.88 13.26
C LEU A 10 -2.45 0.45 13.71
N ASN A 11 -1.57 -0.17 14.50
CA ASN A 11 -1.58 -1.62 14.72
C ASN A 11 -2.89 -2.17 15.31
N ASP A 12 -3.52 -1.42 16.21
CA ASP A 12 -4.74 -1.85 16.92
C ASP A 12 -6.03 -1.29 16.28
N ALA A 13 -5.91 -0.50 15.20
CA ALA A 13 -7.06 0.12 14.57
C ALA A 13 -7.79 -0.87 13.64
N VAL A 14 -9.12 -0.86 13.74
CA VAL A 14 -10.02 -1.63 12.87
C VAL A 14 -10.34 -0.79 11.63
N ILE A 15 -10.07 -1.37 10.45
CA ILE A 15 -10.35 -0.75 9.15
C ILE A 15 -11.48 -1.48 8.40
N ALA A 16 -12.41 -0.68 7.87
CA ALA A 16 -13.29 -1.05 6.76
C ALA A 16 -13.08 -0.08 5.59
N LEU A 17 -12.97 -0.59 4.36
CA LEU A 17 -12.66 0.22 3.18
C LEU A 17 -13.30 -0.30 1.89
N GLN A 18 -13.56 0.64 0.99
CA GLN A 18 -13.73 0.43 -0.45
C GLN A 18 -13.26 1.73 -1.11
N ALA A 19 -12.13 1.67 -1.83
CA ALA A 19 -11.50 2.85 -2.37
C ALA A 19 -12.46 3.67 -3.25
N PRO A 20 -12.46 5.02 -3.15
CA PRO A 20 -11.53 5.86 -2.38
C PRO A 20 -12.00 6.15 -0.92
N THR A 21 -12.92 5.38 -0.34
CA THR A 21 -13.39 5.56 1.04
C THR A 21 -12.76 4.55 2.00
N GLN A 22 -12.36 5.02 3.18
CA GLN A 22 -11.84 4.18 4.26
C GLN A 22 -12.30 4.69 5.64
N VAL A 23 -12.48 3.78 6.58
CA VAL A 23 -12.95 4.08 7.94
C VAL A 23 -12.09 3.36 8.95
N TRP A 24 -11.57 4.11 9.92
CA TRP A 24 -10.70 3.64 11.00
C TRP A 24 -11.35 3.87 12.35
N SER A 25 -11.41 2.84 13.19
CA SER A 25 -11.96 2.90 14.56
C SER A 25 -11.14 2.05 15.52
N ASP A 26 -11.42 2.15 16.81
CA ASP A 26 -10.93 1.17 17.77
C ASP A 26 -11.66 -0.18 17.65
N GLU A 27 -11.24 -1.14 18.49
CA GLU A 27 -11.82 -2.49 18.59
C GLU A 27 -13.28 -2.52 19.04
N THR A 28 -13.81 -1.42 19.60
CA THR A 28 -15.21 -1.27 19.98
C THR A 28 -16.08 -0.73 18.83
N GLY A 29 -15.44 -0.24 17.78
CA GLY A 29 -16.06 0.41 16.64
C GLY A 29 -16.19 1.93 16.79
N ASP A 30 -15.78 2.50 17.92
CA ASP A 30 -15.82 3.93 18.15
C ASP A 30 -14.59 4.64 17.59
N MET A 31 -14.76 5.93 17.28
CA MET A 31 -13.72 6.77 16.68
C MET A 31 -13.43 7.96 17.59
N GLY A 32 -12.17 8.39 17.65
CA GLY A 32 -11.72 9.57 18.40
C GLY A 32 -10.73 9.26 19.54
N SER A 33 -10.53 8.00 19.88
CA SER A 33 -9.53 7.55 20.87
C SER A 33 -8.07 7.57 20.36
N ALA A 34 -7.85 7.59 19.05
CA ALA A 34 -6.54 7.72 18.42
C ALA A 34 -6.58 8.71 17.24
N PRO A 35 -5.47 9.39 16.91
CA PRO A 35 -5.47 10.41 15.85
C PRO A 35 -5.77 9.88 14.44
N ILE A 36 -5.62 8.59 14.15
CA ILE A 36 -6.01 8.00 12.87
C ILE A 36 -7.52 7.72 12.78
N HIS A 37 -8.25 7.68 13.88
CA HIS A 37 -9.67 7.34 13.82
C HIS A 37 -10.44 8.35 12.96
N GLY A 38 -11.41 7.84 12.22
CA GLY A 38 -12.26 8.66 11.39
C GLY A 38 -12.76 8.01 10.10
N VAL A 39 -13.55 8.78 9.37
CA VAL A 39 -14.04 8.47 8.02
C VAL A 39 -13.28 9.33 7.03
N TYR A 40 -12.64 8.70 6.06
CA TYR A 40 -11.86 9.36 5.03
C TYR A 40 -12.42 9.08 3.65
N HIS A 41 -12.29 10.06 2.76
CA HIS A 41 -12.60 9.94 1.34
C HIS A 41 -11.49 10.65 0.55
N GLY A 42 -10.76 9.90 -0.27
CA GLY A 42 -9.49 10.35 -0.85
C GLY A 42 -8.50 10.78 0.23
N ASP A 43 -7.91 11.96 0.06
CA ASP A 43 -6.87 12.52 0.94
C ASP A 43 -7.45 13.43 2.05
N VAL A 44 -8.73 13.30 2.42
CA VAL A 44 -9.40 14.10 3.46
C VAL A 44 -10.08 13.22 4.50
N ARG A 45 -9.92 13.53 5.78
CA ARG A 45 -10.71 12.97 6.88
C ARG A 45 -11.98 13.79 7.06
N HIS A 46 -13.14 13.26 6.69
CA HIS A 46 -14.43 13.96 6.81
C HIS A 46 -14.96 13.99 8.24
N VAL A 47 -14.70 12.92 9.00
CA VAL A 47 -15.18 12.75 10.38
C VAL A 47 -14.02 12.25 11.22
N ARG A 48 -13.70 12.91 12.35
CA ARG A 48 -12.61 12.47 13.25
C ARG A 48 -13.08 11.59 14.40
N ALA A 49 -14.35 11.73 14.82
CA ALA A 49 -14.90 10.99 15.93
C ALA A 49 -16.35 10.62 15.71
N LEU A 50 -16.72 9.46 16.22
CA LEU A 50 -18.04 8.84 16.10
C LEU A 50 -18.16 7.87 17.26
N THR A 51 -19.04 8.18 18.20
CA THR A 51 -19.31 7.34 19.37
C THR A 51 -20.79 7.04 19.48
N ILE A 52 -21.10 5.92 20.15
CA ILE A 52 -22.49 5.52 20.41
C ILE A 52 -22.75 5.42 21.92
N ALA A 53 -23.96 5.79 22.34
CA ALA A 53 -24.39 5.70 23.73
C ALA A 53 -25.85 5.22 23.81
N VAL A 54 -26.14 4.35 24.76
CA VAL A 54 -27.51 3.93 25.10
C VAL A 54 -27.83 4.42 26.51
N GLU A 55 -28.94 5.15 26.67
CA GLU A 55 -29.30 5.71 27.97
C GLU A 55 -29.52 4.60 29.02
N GLY A 56 -28.97 4.80 30.22
CA GLY A 56 -29.12 3.87 31.33
C GLY A 56 -28.18 2.66 31.33
N THR A 57 -27.25 2.54 30.37
CA THR A 57 -26.30 1.42 30.33
C THR A 57 -24.95 1.81 29.71
N ALA A 58 -23.88 1.15 30.16
CA ALA A 58 -22.65 1.09 29.38
C ALA A 58 -22.84 0.12 28.20
N ILE A 59 -22.09 0.36 27.11
CA ILE A 59 -21.98 -0.58 25.99
C ILE A 59 -20.71 -1.39 26.24
N GLU A 60 -20.87 -2.67 26.55
CA GLU A 60 -19.75 -3.56 26.86
C GLU A 60 -19.48 -4.45 25.65
N THR A 61 -18.54 -4.05 24.79
CA THR A 61 -18.14 -4.83 23.61
C THR A 61 -17.49 -6.14 24.03
N ILE A 62 -17.98 -7.24 23.46
CA ILE A 62 -17.52 -8.61 23.75
C ILE A 62 -16.87 -9.28 22.54
N ALA A 63 -17.07 -8.76 21.33
CA ALA A 63 -16.43 -9.26 20.12
C ALA A 63 -16.39 -8.20 19.01
N GLY A 64 -15.34 -8.24 18.19
CA GLY A 64 -15.20 -7.48 16.95
C GLY A 64 -14.62 -8.37 15.85
N SER A 65 -15.03 -8.17 14.59
CA SER A 65 -14.39 -8.83 13.44
C SER A 65 -14.59 -8.05 12.13
N SER A 66 -13.74 -8.33 11.14
CA SER A 66 -13.81 -7.75 9.79
C SER A 66 -14.04 -8.82 8.73
N PRO A 67 -15.29 -9.31 8.57
CA PRO A 67 -15.61 -10.47 7.72
C PRO A 67 -15.32 -10.22 6.23
N ALA A 68 -15.30 -8.96 5.81
CA ALA A 68 -14.89 -8.53 4.48
C ALA A 68 -14.10 -7.20 4.61
N PRO A 69 -13.30 -6.81 3.61
CA PRO A 69 -12.61 -5.53 3.63
C PRO A 69 -13.54 -4.33 3.84
N GLN A 70 -14.76 -4.40 3.31
CA GLN A 70 -15.77 -3.35 3.37
C GLN A 70 -16.56 -3.34 4.68
N GLN A 71 -16.39 -4.34 5.56
CA GLN A 71 -17.29 -4.57 6.68
C GLN A 71 -16.54 -4.76 8.00
N ALA A 72 -17.03 -4.09 9.03
CA ALA A 72 -16.66 -4.35 10.43
C ALA A 72 -17.93 -4.63 11.23
N VAL A 73 -17.88 -5.65 12.10
CA VAL A 73 -19.00 -6.04 12.96
C VAL A 73 -18.54 -6.08 14.42
N PHE A 74 -19.38 -5.55 15.30
CA PHE A 74 -19.12 -5.47 16.73
C PHE A 74 -20.35 -5.98 17.50
N ALA A 75 -20.12 -6.81 18.50
CA ALA A 75 -21.16 -7.31 19.38
C ALA A 75 -20.90 -6.84 20.81
N ALA A 76 -21.94 -6.36 21.47
CA ALA A 76 -21.88 -5.82 22.82
C ALA A 76 -23.10 -6.25 23.65
N VAL A 77 -22.99 -6.13 24.97
CA VAL A 77 -24.08 -6.35 25.93
C VAL A 77 -24.46 -5.06 26.64
N LEU A 78 -25.73 -4.94 27.01
CA LEU A 78 -26.33 -3.73 27.60
C LEU A 78 -26.89 -4.01 29.00
N ARG A 79 -25.99 -4.36 29.94
CA ARG A 79 -26.38 -4.89 31.26
C ARG A 79 -27.13 -3.90 32.17
N GLY A 80 -26.99 -2.59 31.93
CA GLY A 80 -27.68 -1.56 32.72
C GLY A 80 -29.20 -1.49 32.47
N ILE A 81 -29.65 -1.95 31.31
CA ILE A 81 -31.08 -2.04 30.94
C ILE A 81 -31.59 -3.48 30.88
N ASP A 82 -30.83 -4.42 31.45
CA ASP A 82 -31.14 -5.84 31.50
C ASP A 82 -31.93 -6.23 32.77
N ASP A 83 -32.10 -7.53 33.04
CA ASP A 83 -32.50 -8.04 34.35
C ASP A 83 -31.30 -8.40 35.24
N ASP A 84 -31.57 -8.90 36.45
CA ASP A 84 -30.56 -9.18 37.48
C ASP A 84 -29.94 -10.58 37.36
N GLN A 85 -30.20 -11.28 36.26
CA GLN A 85 -29.69 -12.63 36.05
C GLN A 85 -28.25 -12.62 35.52
N PRO A 86 -27.49 -13.71 35.73
CA PRO A 86 -26.10 -13.80 35.26
C PRO A 86 -25.94 -13.75 33.74
N ASP A 87 -26.89 -14.30 33.00
CA ASP A 87 -26.84 -14.37 31.53
C ASP A 87 -27.43 -13.10 30.91
N PRO A 88 -26.67 -12.34 30.10
CA PRO A 88 -27.18 -11.12 29.48
C PRO A 88 -28.28 -11.44 28.46
N LYS A 89 -29.39 -10.72 28.54
CA LYS A 89 -30.56 -10.84 27.66
C LYS A 89 -30.74 -9.63 26.76
N VAL A 90 -30.01 -8.54 26.97
CA VAL A 90 -30.01 -7.37 26.08
C VAL A 90 -28.66 -7.25 25.36
N ARG A 91 -28.71 -7.33 24.03
CA ARG A 91 -27.53 -7.34 23.15
C ARG A 91 -27.61 -6.21 22.13
N LEU A 92 -26.47 -5.64 21.79
CA LEU A 92 -26.28 -4.68 20.71
C LEU A 92 -25.35 -5.28 19.65
N ASP A 93 -25.79 -5.30 18.39
CA ASP A 93 -24.97 -5.69 17.25
C ASP A 93 -24.82 -4.50 16.31
N ARG A 94 -23.58 -4.07 16.09
CA ARG A 94 -23.22 -2.98 15.19
C ARG A 94 -22.56 -3.54 13.95
N THR A 95 -22.99 -3.08 12.79
CA THR A 95 -22.38 -3.42 11.49
C THR A 95 -22.08 -2.13 10.75
N ARG A 96 -20.80 -1.90 10.47
CA ARG A 96 -20.33 -0.86 9.58
C ARG A 96 -20.09 -1.45 8.19
N THR A 97 -20.62 -0.79 7.16
CA THR A 97 -20.37 -1.13 5.76
C THR A 97 -19.84 0.10 5.03
N VAL A 98 -18.77 -0.08 4.26
CA VAL A 98 -18.10 0.97 3.49
C VAL A 98 -18.21 0.67 2.00
N ARG A 99 -18.68 1.63 1.22
CA ARG A 99 -18.62 1.64 -0.24
C ARG A 99 -17.94 2.92 -0.70
N ALA A 100 -17.62 2.98 -1.99
CA ALA A 100 -17.09 4.19 -2.59
C ALA A 100 -18.07 5.36 -2.37
N GLY A 101 -17.63 6.39 -1.65
CA GLY A 101 -18.44 7.55 -1.29
C GLY A 101 -19.55 7.30 -0.26
N GLU A 102 -19.64 6.12 0.37
CA GLU A 102 -20.72 5.82 1.32
C GLU A 102 -20.22 5.06 2.56
N VAL A 103 -20.67 5.48 3.75
CA VAL A 103 -20.50 4.73 5.00
C VAL A 103 -21.86 4.52 5.64
N VAL A 104 -22.22 3.27 5.89
CA VAL A 104 -23.47 2.90 6.54
C VAL A 104 -23.18 2.23 7.88
N GLU A 105 -23.86 2.69 8.92
CA GLU A 105 -23.85 2.11 10.26
C GLU A 105 -25.24 1.57 10.56
N ARG A 106 -25.29 0.28 10.92
CA ARG A 106 -26.52 -0.43 11.28
C ARG A 106 -26.36 -0.98 12.69
N ILE A 107 -27.26 -0.60 13.58
CA ILE A 107 -27.21 -0.91 15.01
C ILE A 107 -28.50 -1.64 15.38
N VAL A 108 -28.40 -2.90 15.77
CA VAL A 108 -29.54 -3.71 16.22
C VAL A 108 -29.46 -3.86 17.72
N VAL A 109 -30.51 -3.46 18.42
CA VAL A 109 -30.70 -3.80 19.83
C VAL A 109 -31.74 -4.90 19.93
N SER A 110 -31.37 -6.02 20.54
CA SER A 110 -32.25 -7.17 20.77
C SER A 110 -32.40 -7.44 22.25
N SER A 111 -33.60 -7.84 22.66
CA SER A 111 -33.89 -8.21 24.04
C SER A 111 -34.60 -9.56 24.11
N HIS A 112 -34.15 -10.43 25.00
CA HIS A 112 -34.86 -11.66 25.38
C HIS A 112 -35.71 -11.47 26.66
N ARG A 113 -35.85 -10.24 27.16
CA ARG A 113 -36.65 -9.95 28.36
C ARG A 113 -38.14 -10.16 28.07
N GLU A 114 -38.87 -10.58 29.11
CA GLU A 114 -40.34 -10.78 29.03
C GLU A 114 -41.15 -9.49 29.20
N VAL A 115 -40.47 -8.37 29.47
CA VAL A 115 -41.07 -7.04 29.64
C VAL A 115 -40.57 -6.10 28.53
N PRO A 116 -41.33 -5.04 28.20
CA PRO A 116 -40.85 -4.01 27.29
C PRO A 116 -39.58 -3.32 27.81
N VAL A 117 -38.66 -2.98 26.91
CA VAL A 117 -37.38 -2.34 27.24
C VAL A 117 -37.30 -0.97 26.55
N PRO A 118 -37.30 0.15 27.29
CA PRO A 118 -37.00 1.46 26.73
C PRO A 118 -35.57 1.51 26.19
N VAL A 119 -35.40 1.99 24.96
CA VAL A 119 -34.08 2.18 24.34
C VAL A 119 -34.02 3.60 23.79
N ALA A 120 -33.07 4.38 24.30
CA ALA A 120 -32.69 5.67 23.75
C ALA A 120 -31.24 5.59 23.28
N LEU A 121 -31.03 5.63 21.97
CA LEU A 121 -29.73 5.55 21.32
C LEU A 121 -29.31 6.94 20.87
N THR A 122 -28.10 7.35 21.23
CA THR A 122 -27.45 8.56 20.71
C THR A 122 -26.19 8.17 19.96
N VAL A 123 -26.02 8.68 18.74
CA VAL A 123 -24.75 8.69 18.01
C VAL A 123 -24.24 10.12 18.02
N THR A 124 -22.97 10.30 18.39
CA THR A 124 -22.29 11.61 18.36
C THR A 124 -21.20 11.57 17.30
N LEU A 125 -21.31 12.42 16.28
CA LEU A 125 -20.38 12.52 15.16
C LEU A 125 -19.66 13.87 15.20
N VAL A 126 -18.34 13.91 15.00
CA VAL A 126 -17.55 15.14 14.98
C VAL A 126 -16.96 15.33 13.58
N PRO A 127 -17.51 16.24 12.76
CA PRO A 127 -16.96 16.59 11.46
C PRO A 127 -15.56 17.21 11.60
N ASP A 128 -14.73 17.05 10.56
CA ASP A 128 -13.32 17.42 10.61
C ASP A 128 -12.83 18.11 9.32
N PHE A 129 -12.85 17.40 8.19
CA PHE A 129 -12.34 17.83 6.88
C PHE A 129 -10.83 18.12 6.83
N GLU A 130 -10.06 17.40 7.64
CA GLU A 130 -8.61 17.58 7.75
C GLU A 130 -7.85 16.84 6.65
N PRO A 131 -6.86 17.47 5.98
CA PRO A 131 -6.01 16.78 5.01
C PRO A 131 -5.22 15.62 5.63
N LEU A 132 -5.18 14.48 4.94
CA LEU A 132 -4.55 13.24 5.40
C LEU A 132 -3.09 13.43 5.83
N GLN A 133 -2.33 14.28 5.13
CA GLN A 133 -0.93 14.59 5.46
C GLN A 133 -0.76 15.26 6.83
N ARG A 134 -1.74 16.05 7.27
CA ARG A 134 -1.71 16.69 8.59
C ARG A 134 -2.04 15.68 9.69
N VAL A 135 -3.00 14.79 9.42
CA VAL A 135 -3.29 13.64 10.29
C VAL A 135 -2.06 12.72 10.41
N LYS A 136 -1.39 12.42 9.29
CA LYS A 136 -0.14 11.65 9.25
C LYS A 136 0.97 12.32 10.07
N ALA A 137 1.07 13.65 10.02
CA ALA A 137 2.04 14.40 10.80
C ALA A 137 1.67 14.56 12.29
N GLY A 138 0.50 14.07 12.72
CA GLY A 138 0.02 14.22 14.10
C GLY A 138 -0.32 15.66 14.47
N LEU A 139 -0.58 16.53 13.47
CA LEU A 139 -0.90 17.93 13.69
C LEU A 139 -2.32 18.07 14.25
N PRO A 140 -2.58 19.07 15.11
CA PRO A 140 -3.91 19.33 15.63
C PRO A 140 -4.86 19.82 14.53
N ASP A 141 -6.13 19.45 14.68
CA ASP A 141 -7.21 19.87 13.79
C ASP A 141 -7.47 21.37 13.94
N ASP A 142 -7.51 22.10 12.82
CA ASP A 142 -7.77 23.55 12.79
C ASP A 142 -8.92 23.96 11.85
N GLY A 143 -9.58 22.97 11.23
CA GLY A 143 -10.64 23.16 10.24
C GLY A 143 -11.97 23.65 10.82
N ALA A 144 -12.53 24.70 10.19
CA ALA A 144 -13.93 25.07 10.35
C ALA A 144 -14.80 24.34 9.31
N TRP A 145 -16.01 23.95 9.70
CA TRP A 145 -17.00 23.33 8.82
C TRP A 145 -18.37 23.99 9.00
N GLY A 146 -19.19 23.92 7.95
CA GLY A 146 -20.58 24.37 7.95
C GLY A 146 -21.56 23.21 7.99
N TRP A 147 -22.77 23.45 8.50
CA TRP A 147 -23.90 22.50 8.49
C TRP A 147 -25.17 23.20 8.03
N ASP A 148 -25.84 22.64 7.03
CA ASP A 148 -27.06 23.22 6.43
C ASP A 148 -28.37 22.56 6.90
N GLY A 149 -28.28 21.55 7.78
CA GLY A 149 -29.41 20.75 8.25
C GLY A 149 -29.35 19.29 7.82
N GLU A 150 -28.64 18.99 6.73
CA GLU A 150 -28.50 17.63 6.18
C GLU A 150 -27.05 17.31 5.75
N ARG A 151 -26.27 18.33 5.37
CA ARG A 151 -24.91 18.21 4.86
C ARG A 151 -23.93 19.02 5.69
N ALA A 152 -22.80 18.40 6.02
CA ALA A 152 -21.62 19.06 6.55
C ALA A 152 -20.62 19.30 5.42
N SER A 153 -19.93 20.44 5.41
CA SER A 153 -18.97 20.78 4.34
C SER A 153 -17.84 21.68 4.78
N SER A 154 -16.68 21.52 4.15
CA SER A 154 -15.56 22.48 4.19
C SER A 154 -14.80 22.43 2.85
N GLY A 155 -14.63 23.59 2.20
CA GLY A 155 -13.98 23.66 0.89
C GLY A 155 -14.72 22.84 -0.18
N SER A 156 -14.00 21.94 -0.85
CA SER A 156 -14.55 21.02 -1.87
C SER A 156 -15.15 19.74 -1.29
N ALA A 157 -14.88 19.45 -0.01
CA ALA A 157 -15.27 18.22 0.65
C ALA A 157 -16.58 18.39 1.44
N SER A 158 -17.46 17.40 1.36
CA SER A 158 -18.71 17.39 2.10
C SER A 158 -19.17 15.98 2.44
N PHE A 159 -20.11 15.87 3.37
CA PHE A 159 -20.90 14.65 3.52
C PHE A 159 -22.35 14.97 3.86
N ALA A 160 -23.27 14.26 3.22
CA ALA A 160 -24.68 14.26 3.59
C ALA A 160 -24.98 13.15 4.60
N LEU A 161 -25.77 13.46 5.62
CA LEU A 161 -26.15 12.54 6.69
C LEU A 161 -27.63 12.16 6.55
N THR A 162 -27.92 10.87 6.46
CA THR A 162 -29.29 10.34 6.51
C THR A 162 -29.46 9.42 7.71
N ALA A 163 -30.47 9.65 8.54
CA ALA A 163 -30.75 8.83 9.72
C ALA A 163 -32.28 8.65 9.91
N PRO A 164 -32.89 7.63 9.29
CA PRO A 164 -34.34 7.45 9.33
C PRO A 164 -34.89 7.35 10.76
N GLY A 165 -35.94 8.12 11.05
CA GLY A 165 -36.60 8.12 12.36
C GLY A 165 -35.80 8.78 13.49
N ALA A 166 -34.65 9.40 13.20
CA ALA A 166 -33.85 10.12 14.17
C ALA A 166 -34.27 11.59 14.29
N THR A 167 -33.98 12.20 15.44
CA THR A 167 -33.79 13.65 15.53
C THR A 167 -32.30 13.97 15.38
N ILE A 168 -31.98 14.94 14.53
CA ILE A 168 -30.60 15.37 14.25
C ILE A 168 -30.43 16.81 14.73
N GLY A 169 -29.34 17.09 15.45
CA GLY A 169 -29.03 18.43 15.92
C GLY A 169 -27.52 18.65 16.07
N VAL A 170 -27.10 19.91 15.98
CA VAL A 170 -25.71 20.31 16.21
C VAL A 170 -25.52 20.73 17.66
N GLU A 171 -24.52 20.16 18.33
CA GLU A 171 -24.19 20.40 19.73
C GLU A 171 -22.70 20.72 19.86
N GLY A 172 -22.38 22.00 19.99
CA GLY A 172 -21.00 22.48 19.95
C GLY A 172 -20.37 22.16 18.58
N ALA A 173 -19.33 21.33 18.59
CA ALA A 173 -18.63 20.87 17.39
C ALA A 173 -19.06 19.46 16.93
N ALA A 174 -20.17 18.93 17.45
CA ALA A 174 -20.67 17.62 17.09
C ALA A 174 -22.06 17.67 16.46
N ILE A 175 -22.39 16.66 15.66
CA ILE A 175 -23.74 16.35 15.19
C ILE A 175 -24.23 15.17 16.03
N ALA A 176 -25.34 15.36 16.73
CA ALA A 176 -25.99 14.34 17.53
C ALA A 176 -27.20 13.76 16.79
N ILE A 177 -27.26 12.43 16.72
CA ILE A 177 -28.34 11.67 16.07
C ILE A 177 -29.02 10.83 17.14
N ARG A 178 -30.33 11.02 17.34
CA ARG A 178 -31.05 10.41 18.47
C ARG A 178 -32.28 9.65 18.04
N TRP A 179 -32.42 8.45 18.60
CA TRP A 179 -33.63 7.65 18.51
C TRP A 179 -34.14 7.33 19.92
N THR A 180 -35.45 7.27 20.06
CA THR A 180 -36.10 6.75 21.25
C THR A 180 -37.21 5.79 20.84
N THR A 181 -37.22 4.61 21.44
CA THR A 181 -38.28 3.62 21.23
C THR A 181 -38.46 2.75 22.46
N VAL A 182 -39.49 1.91 22.45
CA VAL A 182 -39.71 0.86 23.45
C VAL A 182 -39.77 -0.47 22.72
N LEU A 183 -38.80 -1.34 22.96
CA LEU A 183 -38.81 -2.70 22.42
C LEU A 183 -39.93 -3.49 23.10
N ALA A 184 -40.71 -4.22 22.31
CA ALA A 184 -41.63 -5.21 22.84
C ALA A 184 -40.86 -6.36 23.52
N PRO A 185 -41.51 -7.15 24.40
CA PRO A 185 -40.91 -8.36 24.96
C PRO A 185 -40.38 -9.27 23.85
N ARG A 186 -39.19 -9.83 24.06
CA ARG A 186 -38.54 -10.77 23.11
C ARG A 186 -38.40 -10.23 21.68
N ALA A 187 -38.22 -8.92 21.52
CA ALA A 187 -38.12 -8.27 20.22
C ALA A 187 -36.74 -7.66 19.97
N ALA A 188 -36.55 -7.19 18.73
CA ALA A 188 -35.40 -6.40 18.31
C ALA A 188 -35.86 -5.14 17.59
N VAL A 189 -35.01 -4.10 17.62
CA VAL A 189 -35.16 -2.88 16.83
C VAL A 189 -33.85 -2.60 16.11
N GLU A 190 -33.95 -2.05 14.90
CA GLU A 190 -32.81 -1.60 14.12
C GLU A 190 -32.81 -0.06 14.03
N PHE A 191 -31.63 0.52 14.22
CA PHE A 191 -31.31 1.91 13.95
C PHE A 191 -30.24 1.95 12.86
N SER A 192 -30.28 2.97 12.01
CA SER A 192 -29.28 3.11 10.96
C SER A 192 -29.03 4.56 10.61
N PHE A 193 -27.79 4.87 10.25
CA PHE A 193 -27.47 6.12 9.55
C PHE A 193 -26.46 5.87 8.44
N ALA A 194 -26.42 6.80 7.48
CA ALA A 194 -25.51 6.76 6.35
C ALA A 194 -24.85 8.13 6.15
N LEU A 195 -23.58 8.11 5.78
CA LEU A 195 -22.80 9.25 5.32
C LEU A 195 -22.54 9.08 3.82
N SER A 196 -23.04 10.01 3.00
CA SER A 196 -22.70 10.10 1.58
C SER A 196 -21.62 11.16 1.41
N LEU A 197 -20.40 10.73 1.11
CA LEU A 197 -19.19 11.53 1.03
C LEU A 197 -18.99 12.04 -0.41
N GLU A 198 -18.65 13.31 -0.56
CA GLU A 198 -18.32 13.92 -1.85
C GLU A 198 -17.09 14.81 -1.69
N ASP A 199 -16.14 14.74 -2.62
CA ASP A 199 -15.07 15.72 -2.75
C ASP A 199 -14.77 15.99 -4.24
N ALA A 200 -15.03 17.23 -4.67
CA ALA A 200 -14.83 17.65 -6.06
C ALA A 200 -13.34 17.75 -6.45
N ALA A 201 -12.41 17.69 -5.50
CA ALA A 201 -10.97 17.73 -5.74
C ALA A 201 -10.36 16.35 -6.05
N LEU A 202 -11.13 15.26 -5.96
CA LEU A 202 -10.60 13.92 -6.19
C LEU A 202 -10.07 13.72 -7.61
N VAL A 203 -8.86 13.17 -7.68
CA VAL A 203 -8.17 12.79 -8.92
C VAL A 203 -8.28 11.29 -9.22
N VAL A 204 -8.95 10.55 -8.35
CA VAL A 204 -9.23 9.12 -8.44
C VAL A 204 -10.68 8.84 -8.05
N THR A 205 -11.24 7.76 -8.57
CA THR A 205 -12.59 7.30 -8.27
C THR A 205 -12.63 5.78 -8.17
N ALA A 206 -13.76 5.21 -7.75
CA ALA A 206 -13.98 3.78 -7.87
C ALA A 206 -14.11 3.38 -9.35
N PRO A 207 -13.62 2.20 -9.75
CA PRO A 207 -13.79 1.71 -11.11
C PRO A 207 -15.27 1.48 -11.45
N ALA A 208 -15.61 1.55 -12.73
CA ALA A 208 -16.98 1.31 -13.23
C ALA A 208 -17.46 -0.12 -12.96
N THR A 209 -16.54 -1.08 -12.88
CA THR A 209 -16.84 -2.48 -12.62
C THR A 209 -16.11 -2.97 -11.38
N GLU A 210 -16.86 -3.51 -10.42
CA GLU A 210 -16.31 -4.25 -9.30
C GLU A 210 -15.76 -5.59 -9.78
N ALA A 211 -14.55 -5.94 -9.34
CA ALA A 211 -13.92 -7.21 -9.68
C ALA A 211 -13.10 -7.74 -8.51
N ARG A 212 -13.22 -9.05 -8.27
CA ARG A 212 -12.42 -9.80 -7.31
C ARG A 212 -11.85 -11.02 -8.01
N ALA A 213 -10.54 -11.21 -7.91
CA ALA A 213 -9.87 -12.37 -8.48
C ALA A 213 -10.33 -13.67 -7.80
N ALA A 214 -10.33 -14.76 -8.56
CA ALA A 214 -10.64 -16.07 -8.00
C ALA A 214 -9.48 -16.55 -7.11
N VAL A 215 -9.82 -17.04 -5.93
CA VAL A 215 -8.84 -17.58 -4.97
C VAL A 215 -8.41 -18.97 -5.45
N PRO A 216 -7.11 -19.22 -5.70
CA PRO A 216 -6.65 -20.53 -6.13
C PRO A 216 -6.81 -21.56 -5.00
N SER A 217 -7.05 -22.82 -5.38
CA SER A 217 -7.09 -23.93 -4.42
C SER A 217 -5.68 -24.26 -3.95
N THR A 218 -5.50 -24.44 -2.65
CA THR A 218 -4.22 -24.86 -2.05
C THR A 218 -4.49 -25.90 -0.96
N SER A 219 -3.52 -26.80 -0.73
CA SER A 219 -3.59 -27.77 0.37
C SER A 219 -3.24 -27.19 1.73
N ASP A 220 -2.56 -26.03 1.81
CA ASP A 220 -2.28 -25.36 3.09
C ASP A 220 -3.44 -24.41 3.44
N PRO A 221 -4.22 -24.71 4.50
CA PRO A 221 -5.35 -23.86 4.89
C PRO A 221 -4.91 -22.45 5.35
N ARG A 222 -3.66 -22.25 5.78
CA ARG A 222 -3.12 -20.93 6.13
C ARG A 222 -2.94 -20.09 4.86
N LEU A 223 -2.37 -20.68 3.82
CA LEU A 223 -2.19 -20.02 2.51
C LEU A 223 -3.55 -19.69 1.89
N HIS A 224 -4.54 -20.59 1.99
CA HIS A 224 -5.89 -20.30 1.50
C HIS A 224 -6.52 -19.09 2.19
N ARG A 225 -6.40 -18.98 3.52
CA ARG A 225 -6.89 -17.81 4.27
C ARG A 225 -6.18 -16.53 3.86
N TRP A 226 -4.87 -16.60 3.62
CA TRP A 226 -4.11 -15.46 3.13
C TRP A 226 -4.54 -15.02 1.75
N LEU A 227 -4.68 -15.95 0.80
CA LEU A 227 -5.15 -15.65 -0.54
C LEU A 227 -6.57 -15.07 -0.56
N ASP A 228 -7.49 -15.62 0.24
CA ASP A 228 -8.86 -15.10 0.32
C ASP A 228 -8.89 -13.66 0.85
N ARG A 229 -8.14 -13.39 1.93
CA ARG A 229 -8.00 -12.05 2.51
C ARG A 229 -7.34 -11.09 1.53
N ALA A 230 -6.25 -11.49 0.90
CA ALA A 230 -5.54 -10.71 -0.10
C ALA A 230 -6.40 -10.37 -1.31
N ALA A 231 -7.16 -11.34 -1.85
CA ALA A 231 -8.08 -11.12 -2.96
C ALA A 231 -9.18 -10.11 -2.61
N GLY A 232 -9.69 -10.17 -1.37
CA GLY A 232 -10.62 -9.17 -0.85
C GLY A 232 -9.98 -7.78 -0.78
N ASP A 233 -8.80 -7.68 -0.14
CA ASP A 233 -8.11 -6.40 0.05
C ASP A 233 -7.71 -5.75 -1.29
N LEU A 234 -7.21 -6.53 -2.25
CA LEU A 234 -6.93 -6.07 -3.62
C LEU A 234 -8.19 -5.55 -4.32
N ALA A 235 -9.32 -6.24 -4.19
CA ALA A 235 -10.60 -5.77 -4.77
C ALA A 235 -11.07 -4.45 -4.14
N ALA A 236 -10.87 -4.29 -2.82
CA ALA A 236 -11.22 -3.07 -2.11
C ALA A 236 -10.28 -1.89 -2.40
N LEU A 237 -9.06 -2.18 -2.89
CA LEU A 237 -8.03 -1.19 -3.24
C LEU A 237 -8.09 -0.73 -4.70
N ARG A 238 -9.03 -1.24 -5.53
CA ARG A 238 -9.15 -0.81 -6.93
C ARG A 238 -9.63 0.63 -7.03
N LEU A 239 -8.90 1.42 -7.81
CA LEU A 239 -9.21 2.79 -8.20
C LEU A 239 -9.20 2.91 -9.73
N ALA A 240 -9.75 4.00 -10.24
CA ALA A 240 -9.65 4.41 -11.63
C ALA A 240 -9.47 5.93 -11.73
N LEU A 241 -9.03 6.40 -12.89
CA LEU A 241 -9.04 7.84 -13.19
C LEU A 241 -10.48 8.27 -13.53
N PRO A 242 -10.95 9.46 -13.07
CA PRO A 242 -12.32 9.91 -13.33
C PRO A 242 -12.71 9.94 -14.82
N ALA A 243 -11.77 10.26 -15.71
CA ALA A 243 -11.99 10.29 -17.15
C ALA A 243 -11.97 8.90 -17.82
N HIS A 244 -11.49 7.88 -17.12
CA HIS A 244 -11.31 6.51 -17.64
C HIS A 244 -11.71 5.47 -16.58
N PRO A 245 -13.00 5.43 -16.16
CA PRO A 245 -13.44 4.60 -15.05
C PRO A 245 -13.37 3.09 -15.33
N ASP A 246 -13.21 2.68 -16.59
CA ASP A 246 -13.07 1.28 -16.99
C ASP A 246 -11.64 0.74 -16.81
N ASP A 247 -10.63 1.62 -16.73
CA ASP A 247 -9.24 1.25 -16.56
C ASP A 247 -8.86 1.32 -15.07
N ALA A 248 -9.05 0.20 -14.37
CA ALA A 248 -8.71 0.07 -12.97
C ALA A 248 -7.19 -0.11 -12.72
N PHE A 249 -6.72 0.35 -11.57
CA PHE A 249 -5.41 0.07 -11.00
C PHE A 249 -5.56 -0.13 -9.48
N TYR A 250 -4.55 -0.69 -8.80
CA TYR A 250 -4.57 -0.77 -7.33
C TYR A 250 -4.01 0.52 -6.72
N ALA A 251 -4.71 1.10 -5.73
CA ALA A 251 -4.12 2.08 -4.82
C ALA A 251 -2.90 1.46 -4.10
N ALA A 252 -1.91 2.27 -3.71
CA ALA A 252 -0.76 1.75 -2.97
C ALA A 252 -1.19 1.14 -1.63
N GLY A 253 -1.85 1.90 -0.75
CA GLY A 253 -2.46 1.34 0.45
C GLY A 253 -3.04 2.34 1.44
N ALA A 254 -3.81 1.80 2.36
CA ALA A 254 -4.55 2.56 3.36
C ALA A 254 -3.77 2.64 4.68
N PRO A 255 -3.66 3.81 5.33
CA PRO A 255 -4.34 5.06 4.97
C PRO A 255 -3.51 6.01 4.11
N TRP A 256 -2.18 5.96 4.20
CA TRP A 256 -1.29 7.06 3.79
C TRP A 256 -1.11 7.23 2.28
N PHE A 257 -1.27 6.14 1.53
CA PHE A 257 -0.94 6.05 0.12
C PHE A 257 -2.15 5.59 -0.70
N PHE A 258 -3.34 6.07 -0.32
CA PHE A 258 -4.62 5.61 -0.85
C PHE A 258 -4.99 6.28 -2.20
N THR A 259 -4.04 6.27 -3.12
CA THR A 259 -4.11 6.87 -4.45
C THR A 259 -3.18 6.13 -5.43
N LEU A 260 -3.03 6.63 -6.66
CA LEU A 260 -2.11 6.08 -7.65
C LEU A 260 -0.65 6.34 -7.26
N PHE A 261 0.08 5.25 -7.06
CA PHE A 261 1.54 5.22 -7.05
C PHE A 261 2.00 4.31 -8.20
N GLY A 262 2.81 4.83 -9.13
CA GLY A 262 3.13 4.15 -10.37
C GLY A 262 3.86 2.83 -10.15
N ARG A 263 4.95 2.88 -9.37
CA ARG A 263 5.73 1.69 -9.01
C ARG A 263 4.91 0.66 -8.25
N ASP A 264 4.19 1.08 -7.21
CA ASP A 264 3.36 0.19 -6.39
C ASP A 264 2.29 -0.52 -7.22
N SER A 265 1.63 0.22 -8.11
CA SER A 265 0.62 -0.33 -9.01
C SER A 265 1.24 -1.36 -9.96
N ILE A 266 2.43 -1.06 -10.51
CA ILE A 266 3.15 -1.99 -11.38
C ILE A 266 3.51 -3.28 -10.63
N TRP A 267 4.13 -3.18 -9.45
CA TRP A 267 4.51 -4.36 -8.68
C TRP A 267 3.31 -5.15 -8.18
N ALA A 268 2.26 -4.50 -7.70
CA ALA A 268 1.04 -5.18 -7.29
C ALA A 268 0.41 -5.95 -8.46
N ALA A 269 0.31 -5.34 -9.65
CA ALA A 269 -0.18 -6.01 -10.85
C ALA A 269 0.74 -7.14 -11.32
N ARG A 270 2.06 -6.95 -11.25
CA ARG A 270 3.07 -7.95 -11.64
C ARG A 270 3.06 -9.17 -10.72
N LEU A 271 2.95 -8.97 -9.41
CA LEU A 271 2.86 -10.05 -8.42
C LEU A 271 1.50 -10.77 -8.47
N ALA A 272 0.42 -10.06 -8.81
CA ALA A 272 -0.92 -10.64 -8.92
C ALA A 272 -1.23 -11.23 -10.32
N LEU A 273 -0.27 -11.21 -11.26
CA LEU A 273 -0.51 -11.46 -12.68
C LEU A 273 -1.17 -12.81 -12.98
N SER A 274 -0.81 -13.86 -12.23
CA SER A 274 -1.39 -15.21 -12.42
C SER A 274 -2.87 -15.30 -12.01
N GLN A 275 -3.37 -14.35 -11.22
CA GLN A 275 -4.77 -14.30 -10.76
C GLN A 275 -5.61 -13.21 -11.44
N ASP A 276 -5.01 -12.05 -11.77
CA ASP A 276 -5.71 -10.91 -12.37
C ASP A 276 -4.87 -10.28 -13.51
N PRO A 277 -4.73 -10.96 -14.67
CA PRO A 277 -3.98 -10.40 -15.80
C PRO A 277 -4.66 -9.15 -16.39
N ALA A 278 -5.95 -8.96 -16.19
CA ALA A 278 -6.68 -7.78 -16.66
C ALA A 278 -6.23 -6.50 -15.93
N ILE A 279 -5.90 -6.58 -14.63
CA ILE A 279 -5.37 -5.41 -13.91
C ILE A 279 -4.03 -4.93 -14.44
N ALA A 280 -3.19 -5.82 -14.98
CA ALA A 280 -1.91 -5.46 -15.58
C ALA A 280 -2.14 -4.60 -16.84
N ALA A 281 -3.01 -5.05 -17.75
CA ALA A 281 -3.36 -4.31 -18.96
C ALA A 281 -3.96 -2.93 -18.63
N SER A 282 -4.88 -2.86 -17.67
CA SER A 282 -5.47 -1.59 -17.23
C SER A 282 -4.45 -0.65 -16.58
N THR A 283 -3.57 -1.17 -15.71
CA THR A 283 -2.50 -0.39 -15.06
C THR A 283 -1.54 0.20 -16.09
N LEU A 284 -1.15 -0.58 -17.11
CA LEU A 284 -0.31 -0.11 -18.21
C LEU A 284 -0.95 1.06 -18.96
N ARG A 285 -2.25 0.97 -19.27
CA ARG A 285 -3.01 2.05 -19.94
C ARG A 285 -3.14 3.31 -19.09
N VAL A 286 -3.39 3.17 -17.79
CA VAL A 286 -3.48 4.29 -16.85
C VAL A 286 -2.15 5.05 -16.80
N LEU A 287 -1.04 4.34 -16.59
CA LEU A 287 0.28 4.94 -16.48
C LEU A 287 0.77 5.53 -17.81
N ALA A 288 0.42 4.92 -18.95
CA ALA A 288 0.70 5.47 -20.27
C ALA A 288 0.04 6.85 -20.51
N ARG A 289 -1.16 7.09 -19.96
CA ARG A 289 -1.87 8.39 -20.08
C ARG A 289 -1.19 9.49 -19.27
N LEU A 290 -0.45 9.12 -18.24
CA LEU A 290 0.27 10.03 -17.34
C LEU A 290 1.78 10.03 -17.61
N GLN A 291 2.23 9.44 -18.72
CA GLN A 291 3.64 9.39 -19.06
C GLN A 291 4.18 10.79 -19.36
N GLY A 292 5.36 11.10 -18.82
CA GLY A 292 6.01 12.39 -18.97
C GLY A 292 6.31 12.72 -20.43
N THR A 293 6.16 13.99 -20.81
CA THR A 293 6.36 14.48 -22.18
C THR A 293 7.28 15.68 -22.27
N LYS A 294 7.62 16.29 -21.13
CA LYS A 294 8.51 17.46 -21.03
C LYS A 294 9.59 17.22 -19.98
N LYS A 295 10.60 18.08 -19.99
CA LYS A 295 11.59 18.17 -18.92
C LYS A 295 11.15 19.25 -17.94
N ASP A 296 10.87 18.86 -16.69
CA ASP A 296 10.43 19.77 -15.64
C ASP A 296 11.02 19.35 -14.28
N PRO A 297 12.07 20.03 -13.79
CA PRO A 297 12.69 19.68 -12.51
C PRO A 297 11.74 19.75 -11.32
N ALA A 298 10.74 20.65 -11.34
CA ALA A 298 9.82 20.83 -10.21
C ALA A 298 8.92 19.61 -9.97
N THR A 299 8.57 18.89 -11.03
CA THR A 299 7.82 17.63 -10.98
C THR A 299 8.71 16.40 -11.15
N ALA A 300 10.03 16.59 -11.34
CA ALA A 300 10.99 15.57 -11.76
C ALA A 300 10.61 14.85 -13.08
N GLU A 301 9.83 15.53 -13.94
CA GLU A 301 9.34 14.96 -15.20
C GLU A 301 10.45 14.95 -16.24
N ALA A 302 10.49 13.86 -17.01
CA ALA A 302 11.30 13.74 -18.22
C ALA A 302 10.47 13.04 -19.31
N PRO A 303 10.76 13.28 -20.61
CA PRO A 303 10.10 12.58 -21.70
C PRO A 303 10.19 11.06 -21.53
N GLY A 304 9.06 10.36 -21.58
CA GLY A 304 8.96 8.91 -21.45
C GLY A 304 8.91 8.36 -20.02
N LYS A 305 9.12 9.21 -19.00
CA LYS A 305 9.15 8.79 -17.60
C LYS A 305 7.74 8.47 -17.07
N ILE A 306 7.60 7.38 -16.32
CA ILE A 306 6.36 7.01 -15.64
C ILE A 306 6.28 7.72 -14.28
N PRO A 307 5.12 8.25 -13.84
CA PRO A 307 5.02 9.01 -12.60
C PRO A 307 5.24 8.16 -11.35
N HIS A 308 5.70 8.82 -10.29
CA HIS A 308 5.79 8.27 -8.95
C HIS A 308 4.41 8.21 -8.30
N GLU A 309 3.72 9.35 -8.16
CA GLU A 309 2.40 9.42 -7.53
C GLU A 309 1.52 10.51 -8.12
N LEU A 310 0.20 10.35 -7.93
CA LEU A 310 -0.83 11.33 -8.26
C LEU A 310 -1.72 11.60 -7.02
N ARG A 311 -1.88 12.87 -6.65
CA ARG A 311 -2.69 13.36 -5.52
C ARG A 311 -3.58 14.52 -5.94
N SER A 312 -4.62 14.81 -5.14
CA SER A 312 -5.53 15.93 -5.36
C SER A 312 -4.89 17.30 -5.08
N GLY A 313 -3.85 17.32 -4.24
CA GLY A 313 -3.12 18.53 -3.86
C GLY A 313 -1.64 18.25 -3.65
N ALA A 314 -0.87 19.33 -3.42
CA ALA A 314 0.55 19.21 -3.13
C ALA A 314 0.75 18.55 -1.75
N LEU A 315 1.73 17.63 -1.69
CA LEU A 315 2.14 16.99 -0.45
C LEU A 315 3.17 17.86 0.26
N SER A 316 3.01 18.12 1.55
CA SER A 316 4.00 18.85 2.35
C SER A 316 4.25 18.15 3.68
N LEU A 317 5.50 17.75 3.91
CA LEU A 317 5.98 17.09 5.12
C LEU A 317 7.11 17.95 5.73
N PRO A 318 6.77 19.00 6.51
CA PRO A 318 7.75 19.99 6.98
C PRO A 318 8.89 19.40 7.82
N ASN A 319 8.61 18.36 8.60
CA ASN A 319 9.60 17.69 9.45
C ASN A 319 10.64 16.90 8.63
N GLU A 320 10.31 16.54 7.40
CA GLU A 320 11.17 15.80 6.47
C GLU A 320 11.81 16.70 5.41
N GLY A 321 11.38 17.98 5.33
CA GLY A 321 11.83 18.91 4.28
C GLY A 321 11.30 18.58 2.89
N VAL A 322 10.25 17.74 2.79
CA VAL A 322 9.70 17.25 1.52
C VAL A 322 8.46 18.05 1.12
N HIS A 323 8.45 18.50 -0.13
CA HIS A 323 7.32 19.16 -0.80
C HIS A 323 7.17 18.63 -2.23
N LEU A 324 6.09 17.88 -2.48
CA LEU A 324 5.85 17.25 -3.79
C LEU A 324 4.64 17.87 -4.49
N PRO A 325 4.73 18.13 -5.82
CA PRO A 325 3.59 18.57 -6.60
C PRO A 325 2.53 17.46 -6.71
N PRO A 326 1.26 17.79 -7.04
CA PRO A 326 0.18 16.81 -7.11
C PRO A 326 0.42 15.66 -8.09
N LEU A 327 1.14 15.89 -9.19
CA LEU A 327 1.64 14.86 -10.08
C LEU A 327 3.16 14.91 -10.06
N TYR A 328 3.78 13.88 -9.49
CA TYR A 328 5.21 13.83 -9.24
C TYR A 328 5.86 12.62 -9.93
N TYR A 329 7.05 12.80 -10.47
CA TYR A 329 7.79 11.81 -11.25
C TYR A 329 9.13 11.44 -10.60
N GLY A 330 9.33 11.68 -9.29
CA GLY A 330 10.56 11.33 -8.57
C GLY A 330 10.73 9.83 -8.32
N THR A 331 10.77 9.05 -9.39
CA THR A 331 11.01 7.60 -9.43
C THR A 331 11.94 7.28 -10.60
N VAL A 332 12.90 6.39 -10.42
CA VAL A 332 13.76 5.90 -11.53
C VAL A 332 13.49 4.45 -11.92
N ASP A 333 12.74 3.72 -11.09
CA ASP A 333 12.38 2.33 -11.29
C ASP A 333 11.03 2.13 -12.00
N ALA A 334 10.07 3.04 -11.88
CA ALA A 334 8.73 2.86 -12.46
C ALA A 334 8.75 2.71 -14.00
N THR A 335 9.60 3.47 -14.70
CA THR A 335 9.70 3.43 -16.16
C THR A 335 10.19 2.08 -16.70
N PRO A 336 11.35 1.53 -16.26
CA PRO A 336 11.77 0.19 -16.70
C PRO A 336 10.79 -0.90 -16.21
N LEU A 337 10.22 -0.75 -15.00
CA LEU A 337 9.21 -1.70 -14.50
C LEU A 337 7.94 -1.72 -15.36
N TRP A 338 7.51 -0.58 -15.91
CA TRP A 338 6.36 -0.50 -16.82
C TRP A 338 6.61 -1.33 -18.09
N VAL A 339 7.82 -1.28 -18.66
CA VAL A 339 8.20 -2.10 -19.82
C VAL A 339 8.21 -3.58 -19.44
N CYS A 340 8.74 -3.93 -18.27
CA CYS A 340 8.72 -5.31 -17.77
C CYS A 340 7.29 -5.84 -17.61
N LEU A 341 6.38 -5.03 -17.05
CA LEU A 341 4.97 -5.39 -16.91
C LEU A 341 4.27 -5.55 -18.26
N LEU A 342 4.59 -4.73 -19.26
CA LEU A 342 4.03 -4.88 -20.61
C LEU A 342 4.45 -6.22 -21.24
N ALA A 343 5.71 -6.59 -21.09
CA ALA A 343 6.21 -7.88 -21.55
C ALA A 343 5.55 -9.04 -20.78
N ASP A 344 5.42 -8.93 -19.45
CA ASP A 344 4.73 -9.93 -18.62
C ASP A 344 3.25 -10.07 -19.00
N ALA A 345 2.55 -8.96 -19.25
CA ALA A 345 1.15 -8.96 -19.67
C ALA A 345 0.98 -9.62 -21.06
N ARG A 346 1.87 -9.34 -22.01
CA ARG A 346 1.89 -10.02 -23.31
C ARG A 346 2.05 -11.53 -23.14
N ASP A 347 3.02 -11.96 -22.33
CA ASP A 347 3.29 -13.38 -22.09
C ASP A 347 2.13 -14.07 -21.37
N ALA A 348 1.39 -13.32 -20.54
CA ALA A 348 0.14 -13.74 -19.91
C ALA A 348 -1.10 -13.69 -20.84
N GLY A 349 -0.93 -13.34 -22.11
CA GLY A 349 -1.98 -13.39 -23.13
C GLY A 349 -2.74 -12.09 -23.39
N MET A 350 -2.19 -10.93 -23.01
CA MET A 350 -2.75 -9.63 -23.40
C MET A 350 -2.88 -9.55 -24.94
N PRO A 351 -4.06 -9.14 -25.48
CA PRO A 351 -4.27 -9.12 -26.93
C PRO A 351 -3.25 -8.25 -27.67
N GLU A 352 -2.72 -8.75 -28.79
CA GLU A 352 -1.68 -8.04 -29.56
C GLU A 352 -2.11 -6.61 -29.97
N ALA A 353 -3.40 -6.41 -30.27
CA ALA A 353 -3.93 -5.09 -30.59
C ALA A 353 -3.77 -4.10 -29.42
N GLU A 354 -4.04 -4.53 -28.18
CA GLU A 354 -3.87 -3.69 -26.99
C GLU A 354 -2.39 -3.43 -26.69
N VAL A 355 -1.52 -4.43 -26.91
CA VAL A 355 -0.06 -4.24 -26.80
C VAL A 355 0.43 -3.22 -27.83
N ARG A 356 -0.09 -3.30 -29.07
CA ARG A 356 0.24 -2.36 -30.16
C ARG A 356 -0.25 -0.94 -29.87
N ASP A 357 -1.41 -0.77 -29.24
CA ASP A 357 -1.90 0.55 -28.82
C ASP A 357 -0.96 1.25 -27.82
N LEU A 358 -0.20 0.47 -27.05
CA LEU A 358 0.81 0.96 -26.10
C LEU A 358 2.19 1.20 -26.72
N LEU A 359 2.39 0.93 -28.01
CA LEU A 359 3.67 1.09 -28.70
C LEU A 359 4.27 2.51 -28.57
N PRO A 360 3.51 3.62 -28.69
CA PRO A 360 4.08 4.96 -28.50
C PRO A 360 4.68 5.13 -27.09
N SER A 361 4.00 4.62 -26.07
CA SER A 361 4.48 4.69 -24.69
C SER A 361 5.66 3.76 -24.42
N LEU A 362 5.68 2.58 -25.04
CA LEU A 362 6.82 1.68 -25.02
C LEU A 362 8.07 2.34 -25.60
N ARG A 363 7.96 2.96 -26.78
CA ARG A 363 9.10 3.68 -27.40
C ARG A 363 9.58 4.84 -26.52
N ALA A 364 8.66 5.59 -25.93
CA ALA A 364 9.01 6.69 -25.04
C ALA A 364 9.71 6.20 -23.75
N ALA A 365 9.22 5.13 -23.13
CA ALA A 365 9.83 4.54 -21.93
C ALA A 365 11.24 3.99 -22.20
N LEU A 366 11.41 3.27 -23.31
CA LEU A 366 12.72 2.78 -23.75
C LEU A 366 13.68 3.93 -24.09
N GLY A 367 13.18 4.97 -24.78
CA GLY A 367 13.94 6.18 -25.06
C GLY A 367 14.39 6.90 -23.79
N TRP A 368 13.53 7.02 -22.79
CA TRP A 368 13.89 7.57 -21.48
C TRP A 368 15.07 6.82 -20.87
N MET A 369 15.03 5.48 -20.85
CA MET A 369 16.10 4.66 -20.28
C MET A 369 17.45 4.90 -20.98
N THR A 370 17.45 4.99 -22.31
CA THR A 370 18.68 5.07 -23.10
C THR A 370 19.21 6.49 -23.28
N GLU A 371 18.37 7.51 -23.18
CA GLU A 371 18.72 8.92 -23.50
C GLU A 371 18.62 9.87 -22.30
N HIS A 372 17.87 9.53 -21.26
CA HIS A 372 17.55 10.43 -20.14
C HIS A 372 17.81 9.83 -18.75
N GLY A 373 17.92 8.50 -18.64
CA GLY A 373 18.10 7.83 -17.36
C GLY A 373 19.46 8.07 -16.71
N ASP A 374 20.51 8.28 -17.52
CA ASP A 374 21.85 8.64 -17.04
C ASP A 374 22.01 10.16 -17.01
N ALA A 375 21.54 10.79 -15.93
CA ALA A 375 21.55 12.24 -15.82
C ALA A 375 22.94 12.79 -15.48
N SER A 376 23.79 12.01 -14.80
CA SER A 376 25.15 12.44 -14.43
C SER A 376 26.22 12.09 -15.46
N GLY A 377 25.93 11.21 -16.43
CA GLY A 377 26.92 10.69 -17.37
C GLY A 377 27.79 9.56 -16.79
N SER A 378 27.31 8.89 -15.74
CA SER A 378 27.97 7.75 -15.08
C SER A 378 27.91 6.47 -15.93
N GLY A 379 27.07 6.46 -16.96
CA GLY A 379 26.66 5.31 -17.76
C GLY A 379 25.48 4.54 -17.14
N PHE A 380 25.09 4.80 -15.90
CA PHE A 380 24.01 4.08 -15.23
C PHE A 380 22.78 4.97 -15.08
N ILE A 381 21.61 4.36 -14.95
CA ILE A 381 20.42 5.13 -14.58
C ILE A 381 20.60 5.62 -13.14
N ASP A 382 20.55 6.93 -12.94
CA ASP A 382 20.79 7.59 -11.66
C ASP A 382 19.70 8.61 -11.31
N TYR A 383 19.73 9.06 -10.06
CA TYR A 383 18.86 10.14 -9.61
C TYR A 383 19.60 11.14 -8.74
N VAL A 384 19.08 12.37 -8.77
CA VAL A 384 19.33 13.43 -7.81
C VAL A 384 18.07 14.26 -7.72
N ASP A 385 17.74 14.75 -6.53
CA ASP A 385 16.72 15.78 -6.38
C ASP A 385 17.32 17.15 -6.76
N GLU A 386 17.01 17.61 -7.98
CA GLU A 386 17.47 18.92 -8.47
C GLU A 386 16.86 20.11 -7.70
N THR A 387 15.75 19.90 -6.99
CA THR A 387 15.02 20.96 -6.30
C THR A 387 15.50 21.18 -4.87
N GLY A 388 16.07 20.15 -4.24
CA GLY A 388 16.43 20.13 -2.82
C GLY A 388 15.24 20.00 -1.86
N HIS A 389 14.02 19.78 -2.39
CA HIS A 389 12.78 19.66 -1.63
C HIS A 389 11.93 18.44 -2.06
N GLY A 390 12.39 17.68 -3.05
CA GLY A 390 11.77 16.44 -3.53
C GLY A 390 12.21 15.23 -2.70
N LEU A 391 11.96 14.03 -3.23
CA LEU A 391 12.45 12.81 -2.61
C LEU A 391 13.97 12.69 -2.75
N ALA A 392 14.67 12.53 -1.63
CA ALA A 392 16.12 12.32 -1.59
C ALA A 392 16.53 11.00 -2.26
N ASN A 393 15.71 9.96 -2.13
CA ASN A 393 15.89 8.67 -2.78
C ASN A 393 14.70 8.38 -3.71
N GLN A 394 14.98 8.00 -4.96
CA GLN A 394 13.96 7.82 -6.01
C GLN A 394 13.81 6.36 -6.47
N GLY A 395 14.39 5.40 -5.74
CA GLY A 395 14.07 3.98 -5.85
C GLY A 395 12.91 3.59 -4.95
N TRP A 396 12.66 2.28 -4.79
CA TRP A 396 11.61 1.79 -3.91
C TRP A 396 11.90 2.05 -2.42
N LYS A 397 13.20 2.06 -2.04
CA LYS A 397 13.65 2.51 -0.72
C LYS A 397 13.80 4.03 -0.70
N ASP A 398 12.69 4.75 -0.63
CA ASP A 398 12.64 6.20 -0.81
C ASP A 398 12.85 7.03 0.48
N SER A 399 13.02 6.40 1.64
CA SER A 399 13.38 7.14 2.87
C SER A 399 14.77 7.76 2.78
N GLY A 400 14.95 8.95 3.37
CA GLY A 400 16.21 9.71 3.27
C GLY A 400 17.46 9.00 3.82
N ASP A 401 17.28 7.98 4.67
CA ASP A 401 18.33 7.20 5.30
C ASP A 401 18.58 5.81 4.67
N SER A 402 17.90 5.48 3.57
CA SER A 402 17.89 4.12 3.02
C SER A 402 19.21 3.70 2.37
N ILE A 403 19.91 4.63 1.71
CA ILE A 403 21.14 4.35 0.96
C ILE A 403 22.35 4.76 1.80
N GLN A 404 22.87 3.78 2.53
CA GLN A 404 23.99 3.98 3.44
C GLN A 404 25.09 2.95 3.22
N TRP A 405 26.32 3.37 3.48
CA TRP A 405 27.51 2.54 3.62
C TRP A 405 27.37 1.59 4.82
N ARG A 406 28.14 0.50 4.84
CA ARG A 406 28.05 -0.51 5.90
C ARG A 406 28.34 0.06 7.29
N ASN A 407 29.10 1.16 7.35
CA ASN A 407 29.42 1.90 8.57
C ASN A 407 28.35 2.91 9.01
N GLY A 408 27.22 3.01 8.31
CA GLY A 408 26.09 3.89 8.63
C GLY A 408 26.18 5.31 8.05
N ARG A 409 27.25 5.65 7.32
CA ARG A 409 27.32 6.92 6.58
C ARG A 409 26.35 6.88 5.41
N LEU A 410 25.65 7.98 5.10
CA LEU A 410 24.81 8.07 3.90
C LEU A 410 25.67 8.18 2.63
N ALA A 411 25.18 7.62 1.52
CA ALA A 411 25.78 7.81 0.21
C ALA A 411 25.51 9.24 -0.31
N GLU A 412 26.45 9.79 -1.09
CA GLU A 412 26.31 11.11 -1.70
C GLU A 412 25.72 10.97 -3.10
N GLY A 413 24.70 11.76 -3.43
CA GLY A 413 24.08 11.75 -4.75
C GLY A 413 24.87 12.53 -5.81
N PRO A 414 24.70 12.24 -7.12
CA PRO A 414 23.73 11.31 -7.70
C PRO A 414 23.96 9.84 -7.35
N ILE A 415 22.88 9.08 -7.21
CA ILE A 415 22.91 7.66 -6.82
C ILE A 415 22.43 6.78 -7.97
N ALA A 416 23.18 5.73 -8.30
CA ALA A 416 22.80 4.72 -9.28
C ALA A 416 22.50 3.37 -8.61
N LEU A 417 21.22 3.07 -8.39
CA LEU A 417 20.75 1.87 -7.67
C LEU A 417 20.90 0.59 -8.50
N SER A 418 21.26 -0.50 -7.83
CA SER A 418 21.52 -1.81 -8.46
C SER A 418 20.27 -2.45 -9.05
N GLU A 419 19.14 -2.41 -8.34
CA GLU A 419 17.87 -2.97 -8.80
C GLU A 419 17.32 -2.23 -10.02
N VAL A 420 17.54 -0.91 -10.10
CA VAL A 420 17.13 -0.10 -11.25
C VAL A 420 17.89 -0.56 -12.50
N GLN A 421 19.18 -0.87 -12.37
CA GLN A 421 19.96 -1.39 -13.50
C GLN A 421 19.47 -2.78 -13.92
N ALA A 422 19.05 -3.62 -12.96
CA ALA A 422 18.49 -4.93 -13.25
C ALA A 422 17.15 -4.84 -14.00
N TYR A 423 16.25 -3.97 -13.55
CA TYR A 423 15.00 -3.70 -14.26
C TYR A 423 15.25 -3.11 -15.64
N ALA A 424 16.22 -2.20 -15.76
CA ALA A 424 16.55 -1.58 -17.03
C ALA A 424 17.13 -2.58 -18.02
N TYR A 425 17.97 -3.52 -17.55
CA TYR A 425 18.44 -4.64 -18.34
C TYR A 425 17.28 -5.53 -18.82
N GLU A 426 16.40 -5.95 -17.90
CA GLU A 426 15.23 -6.77 -18.25
C GLU A 426 14.34 -6.04 -19.27
N ALA A 427 14.04 -4.77 -19.02
CA ALA A 427 13.22 -3.92 -19.87
C ALA A 427 13.83 -3.73 -21.26
N ALA A 428 15.14 -3.57 -21.39
CA ALA A 428 15.80 -3.42 -22.69
C ALA A 428 15.75 -4.72 -23.50
N VAL A 429 16.02 -5.87 -22.87
CA VAL A 429 15.97 -7.18 -23.54
C VAL A 429 14.55 -7.51 -23.97
N ARG A 430 13.59 -7.42 -23.04
CA ARG A 430 12.19 -7.79 -23.33
C ARG A 430 11.47 -6.71 -24.15
N GLY A 431 11.87 -5.46 -24.02
CA GLY A 431 11.43 -4.37 -24.89
C GLY A 431 11.88 -4.58 -26.33
N ALA A 432 13.11 -5.08 -26.56
CA ALA A 432 13.55 -5.48 -27.89
C ALA A 432 12.69 -6.60 -28.48
N ASP A 433 12.36 -7.62 -27.67
CA ASP A 433 11.48 -8.71 -28.10
C ASP A 433 10.05 -8.24 -28.40
N LEU A 434 9.54 -7.27 -27.64
CA LEU A 434 8.25 -6.62 -27.91
C LEU A 434 8.27 -5.86 -29.25
N LEU A 435 9.31 -5.09 -29.53
CA LEU A 435 9.45 -4.37 -30.81
C LEU A 435 9.52 -5.36 -31.98
N ASP A 436 10.35 -6.40 -31.87
CA ASP A 436 10.48 -7.42 -32.92
C ASP A 436 9.14 -8.13 -33.17
N ALA A 437 8.42 -8.48 -32.10
CA ALA A 437 7.10 -9.12 -32.21
C ALA A 437 6.05 -8.21 -32.86
N LEU A 438 6.16 -6.89 -32.69
CA LEU A 438 5.28 -5.91 -33.31
C LEU A 438 5.70 -5.51 -34.75
N GLY A 439 6.87 -5.99 -35.21
CA GLY A 439 7.45 -5.64 -36.52
C GLY A 439 8.11 -4.26 -36.54
N GLU A 440 8.59 -3.80 -35.39
CA GLU A 440 9.11 -2.45 -35.16
C GLU A 440 10.64 -2.45 -35.05
N ASP A 441 11.29 -1.43 -35.62
CA ASP A 441 12.76 -1.29 -35.54
C ASP A 441 13.22 -0.86 -34.14
N GLY A 442 14.47 -1.21 -33.79
CA GLY A 442 15.19 -0.75 -32.59
C GLY A 442 15.67 -1.87 -31.64
N GLY A 443 15.21 -3.11 -31.84
CA GLY A 443 15.54 -4.25 -30.98
C GLY A 443 17.05 -4.52 -30.84
N ASP A 444 17.80 -4.53 -31.94
CA ASP A 444 19.25 -4.80 -31.91
C ASP A 444 20.06 -3.75 -31.14
N ALA A 445 19.67 -2.47 -31.25
CA ALA A 445 20.31 -1.40 -30.50
C ALA A 445 20.07 -1.54 -28.99
N LEU A 446 18.85 -1.91 -28.60
CA LEU A 446 18.50 -2.18 -27.19
C LEU A 446 19.25 -3.38 -26.62
N ARG A 447 19.38 -4.48 -27.38
CA ARG A 447 20.17 -5.64 -26.96
C ARG A 447 21.64 -5.30 -26.78
N THR A 448 22.18 -4.46 -27.67
CA THR A 448 23.56 -3.95 -27.55
C THR A 448 23.72 -3.10 -26.28
N TRP A 449 22.80 -2.15 -26.06
CA TRP A 449 22.79 -1.32 -24.86
C TRP A 449 22.68 -2.15 -23.57
N ALA A 450 21.83 -3.19 -23.56
CA ALA A 450 21.68 -4.10 -22.44
C ALA A 450 22.96 -4.90 -22.16
N ALA A 451 23.63 -5.40 -23.21
CA ALA A 451 24.90 -6.10 -23.08
C ALA A 451 26.00 -5.19 -22.50
N ASP A 452 26.06 -3.94 -22.94
CA ASP A 452 26.99 -2.94 -22.42
C ASP A 452 26.70 -2.57 -20.96
N LEU A 453 25.41 -2.40 -20.60
CA LEU A 453 24.98 -2.19 -19.21
C LEU A 453 25.42 -3.34 -18.32
N ARG A 454 25.20 -4.59 -18.75
CA ARG A 454 25.60 -5.79 -18.01
C ARG A 454 27.11 -5.86 -17.81
N ALA A 455 27.90 -5.53 -18.83
CA ALA A 455 29.35 -5.51 -18.73
C ALA A 455 29.86 -4.45 -17.74
N ARG A 456 29.30 -3.24 -17.79
CA ARG A 456 29.65 -2.14 -16.85
C ARG A 456 29.21 -2.45 -15.43
N PHE A 457 28.01 -2.99 -15.25
CA PHE A 457 27.50 -3.41 -13.93
C PHE A 457 28.45 -4.39 -13.25
N ARG A 458 28.86 -5.44 -13.97
CA ARG A 458 29.81 -6.45 -13.48
C ARG A 458 31.17 -5.88 -13.11
N ALA A 459 31.62 -4.81 -13.77
CA ALA A 459 32.89 -4.17 -13.46
C ALA A 459 32.84 -3.28 -12.20
N SER A 460 31.67 -2.68 -11.90
CA SER A 460 31.58 -1.60 -10.92
C SER A 460 30.85 -1.95 -9.62
N TYR A 461 29.90 -2.89 -9.63
CA TYR A 461 28.99 -3.10 -8.50
C TYR A 461 29.46 -4.16 -7.48
N TRP A 462 30.46 -4.98 -7.77
CA TRP A 462 30.78 -6.10 -6.87
C TRP A 462 31.64 -5.68 -5.67
N VAL A 463 31.14 -6.00 -4.46
CA VAL A 463 31.82 -5.75 -3.18
C VAL A 463 32.05 -7.05 -2.42
N THR A 464 32.89 -7.02 -1.39
CA THR A 464 33.09 -8.15 -0.48
C THR A 464 33.16 -7.64 0.96
N THR A 465 32.31 -8.19 1.81
CA THR A 465 32.18 -7.85 3.24
C THR A 465 32.22 -9.14 4.07
N PRO A 466 32.14 -9.09 5.41
CA PRO A 466 32.05 -10.29 6.23
C PRO A 466 30.87 -11.21 5.88
N GLU A 467 29.77 -10.65 5.36
CA GLU A 467 28.60 -11.40 4.93
C GLU A 467 28.84 -12.22 3.64
N GLY A 468 29.69 -11.71 2.74
CA GLY A 468 30.03 -12.40 1.49
C GLY A 468 30.38 -11.46 0.35
N ARG A 469 30.42 -12.01 -0.88
CA ARG A 469 30.62 -11.25 -2.12
C ARG A 469 29.26 -11.08 -2.82
N TYR A 470 28.88 -9.85 -3.11
CA TYR A 470 27.57 -9.52 -3.70
C TYR A 470 27.60 -8.19 -4.46
N PRO A 471 26.58 -7.90 -5.28
CA PRO A 471 26.37 -6.56 -5.84
C PRO A 471 26.04 -5.53 -4.74
N ALA A 472 26.78 -4.44 -4.71
CA ALA A 472 26.52 -3.24 -3.92
C ALA A 472 25.11 -2.70 -4.19
N ILE A 473 24.51 -2.08 -3.18
CA ILE A 473 23.17 -1.50 -3.32
C ILE A 473 23.14 -0.39 -4.39
N ALA A 474 24.22 0.39 -4.49
CA ALA A 474 24.32 1.52 -5.41
C ALA A 474 25.78 1.88 -5.74
N LEU A 475 25.96 2.75 -6.75
CA LEU A 475 27.12 3.62 -6.87
C LEU A 475 26.74 5.03 -6.39
N ASP A 476 27.66 5.69 -5.68
CA ASP A 476 27.51 7.08 -5.24
C ASP A 476 28.04 8.10 -6.28
N ALA A 477 28.00 9.38 -5.93
CA ALA A 477 28.47 10.50 -6.75
C ALA A 477 29.92 10.37 -7.24
N HIS A 478 30.75 9.59 -6.54
CA HIS A 478 32.17 9.38 -6.86
C HIS A 478 32.38 8.08 -7.64
N GLY A 479 31.29 7.39 -8.03
CA GLY A 479 31.32 6.08 -8.67
C GLY A 479 31.74 4.95 -7.72
N ALA A 480 31.69 5.18 -6.40
CA ALA A 480 32.10 4.19 -5.42
C ALA A 480 30.94 3.26 -5.04
N ALA A 481 31.22 1.96 -4.94
CA ALA A 481 30.23 0.93 -4.66
C ALA A 481 29.83 0.91 -3.17
N VAL A 482 28.58 1.25 -2.87
CA VAL A 482 28.02 1.31 -1.52
C VAL A 482 27.83 -0.10 -0.97
N ASP A 483 28.61 -0.45 0.05
CA ASP A 483 28.91 -1.83 0.43
C ASP A 483 27.91 -2.53 1.36
N THR A 484 26.82 -1.87 1.76
CA THR A 484 25.81 -2.46 2.64
C THR A 484 25.04 -3.58 1.94
N LEU A 485 25.02 -4.77 2.55
CA LEU A 485 24.12 -5.84 2.14
C LEU A 485 22.68 -5.46 2.49
N THR A 486 21.82 -5.50 1.49
CA THR A 486 20.40 -5.17 1.60
C THR A 486 19.58 -6.15 0.77
N SER A 487 18.25 -6.12 0.93
CA SER A 487 17.33 -6.94 0.14
C SER A 487 17.36 -6.67 -1.37
N ASN A 488 17.96 -5.54 -1.80
CA ASN A 488 18.02 -5.13 -3.22
C ASN A 488 18.61 -6.22 -4.12
N ILE A 489 19.55 -7.05 -3.63
CA ILE A 489 20.10 -8.17 -4.41
C ILE A 489 19.04 -9.20 -4.85
N GLY A 490 17.92 -9.29 -4.14
CA GLY A 490 16.77 -10.12 -4.51
C GLY A 490 16.02 -9.62 -5.74
N HIS A 491 16.07 -8.31 -5.99
CA HIS A 491 15.48 -7.70 -7.18
C HIS A 491 16.31 -7.92 -8.46
N LEU A 492 17.55 -8.41 -8.33
CA LEU A 492 18.41 -8.73 -9.48
C LEU A 492 18.14 -10.14 -10.02
N ILE A 493 17.65 -11.05 -9.17
CA ILE A 493 17.43 -12.46 -9.49
C ILE A 493 16.32 -12.59 -10.54
N GLY A 494 16.54 -13.36 -11.60
CA GLY A 494 15.53 -13.64 -12.62
C GLY A 494 15.33 -12.52 -13.66
N THR A 495 16.14 -11.46 -13.58
CA THR A 495 16.17 -10.36 -14.58
C THR A 495 17.08 -10.69 -15.77
N GLY A 496 18.00 -11.64 -15.61
CA GLY A 496 19.04 -12.00 -16.58
C GLY A 496 20.28 -11.09 -16.57
N LEU A 497 20.33 -10.07 -15.70
CA LEU A 497 21.52 -9.23 -15.52
C LEU A 497 22.69 -10.05 -14.94
N LEU A 498 22.39 -10.85 -13.92
CA LEU A 498 23.30 -11.79 -13.28
C LEU A 498 23.36 -13.12 -14.07
N ASP A 499 24.44 -13.88 -13.92
CA ASP A 499 24.43 -15.28 -14.34
C ASP A 499 23.86 -16.22 -13.25
N PRO A 500 23.56 -17.50 -13.59
CA PRO A 500 22.91 -18.40 -12.64
C PRO A 500 23.70 -18.65 -11.34
N GLU A 501 25.04 -18.61 -11.39
CA GLU A 501 25.86 -18.78 -10.18
C GLU A 501 25.78 -17.54 -9.28
N GLU A 502 25.82 -16.35 -9.89
CA GLU A 502 25.61 -15.07 -9.20
C GLU A 502 24.20 -14.97 -8.59
N GLU A 503 23.16 -15.42 -9.31
CA GLU A 503 21.77 -15.46 -8.82
C GLU A 503 21.60 -16.38 -7.60
N HIS A 504 22.16 -17.59 -7.65
CA HIS A 504 22.13 -18.53 -6.53
C HIS A 504 22.88 -17.99 -5.31
N ALA A 505 24.05 -17.37 -5.51
CA ALA A 505 24.80 -16.73 -4.42
C ALA A 505 24.02 -15.59 -3.75
N CYS A 506 23.28 -14.80 -4.53
CA CYS A 506 22.38 -13.78 -3.98
C CYS A 506 21.24 -14.40 -3.17
N ALA A 507 20.64 -15.50 -3.66
CA ALA A 507 19.58 -16.20 -2.94
C ALA A 507 20.07 -16.76 -1.59
N ASP A 508 21.26 -17.37 -1.56
CA ASP A 508 21.88 -17.87 -0.33
C ASP A 508 22.10 -16.75 0.71
N LEU A 509 22.56 -15.58 0.27
CA LEU A 509 22.75 -14.42 1.15
C LEU A 509 21.43 -13.92 1.76
N LEU A 510 20.34 -13.92 0.99
CA LEU A 510 19.01 -13.52 1.47
C LEU A 510 18.44 -14.49 2.49
N LEU A 511 18.76 -15.79 2.35
CA LEU A 511 18.38 -16.84 3.30
C LEU A 511 19.27 -16.89 4.54
N GLY A 512 20.44 -16.25 4.50
CA GLY A 512 21.38 -16.18 5.62
C GLY A 512 20.85 -15.39 6.82
N ASP A 513 21.35 -15.71 8.01
CA ASP A 513 20.85 -15.20 9.30
C ASP A 513 20.81 -13.67 9.42
N SER A 514 21.70 -12.97 8.72
CA SER A 514 21.74 -11.50 8.75
C SER A 514 20.60 -10.85 7.98
N MET A 515 20.06 -11.53 6.97
CA MET A 515 18.98 -11.04 6.09
C MET A 515 17.65 -11.70 6.39
N SER A 516 17.61 -13.01 6.54
CA SER A 516 16.40 -13.78 6.84
C SER A 516 15.97 -13.56 8.29
N SER A 517 14.77 -13.02 8.51
CA SER A 517 14.21 -12.85 9.86
C SER A 517 13.48 -14.10 10.36
N GLY A 518 13.09 -15.00 9.46
CA GLY A 518 12.14 -16.08 9.74
C GLY A 518 10.67 -15.66 9.54
N PHE A 519 10.42 -14.38 9.30
CA PHE A 519 9.14 -13.79 8.87
C PHE A 519 9.25 -13.04 7.53
N GLY A 520 10.36 -13.21 6.81
CA GLY A 520 10.68 -12.58 5.53
C GLY A 520 12.13 -12.05 5.48
N ILE A 521 12.44 -11.28 4.44
CA ILE A 521 13.78 -10.73 4.21
C ILE A 521 13.85 -9.31 4.79
N ARG A 522 14.84 -9.05 5.64
CA ARG A 522 15.14 -7.71 6.15
C ARG A 522 15.59 -6.81 5.01
N THR A 523 15.19 -5.54 5.09
CA THR A 523 15.66 -4.50 4.16
C THR A 523 17.16 -4.24 4.26
N MET A 524 17.79 -4.57 5.39
CA MET A 524 19.22 -4.38 5.64
C MET A 524 19.79 -5.52 6.49
N SER A 525 21.02 -5.92 6.20
CA SER A 525 21.77 -6.89 7.01
C SER A 525 21.86 -6.43 8.46
N SER A 526 21.55 -7.32 9.40
CA SER A 526 21.76 -7.07 10.84
C SER A 526 23.23 -6.88 11.24
N GLY A 527 24.17 -7.14 10.32
CA GLY A 527 25.58 -6.84 10.48
C GLY A 527 25.96 -5.38 10.18
N ALA A 528 25.12 -4.60 9.49
CA ALA A 528 25.40 -3.21 9.12
C ALA A 528 25.15 -2.25 10.29
N ALA A 529 25.90 -1.16 10.38
CA ALA A 529 25.79 -0.21 11.48
C ALA A 529 24.44 0.55 11.50
N GLY A 530 23.84 0.72 10.33
CA GLY A 530 22.53 1.36 10.18
C GLY A 530 21.34 0.44 10.45
N PHE A 531 21.56 -0.84 10.75
CA PHE A 531 20.48 -1.77 11.00
C PHE A 531 19.70 -1.39 12.27
N TRP A 532 18.39 -1.26 12.12
CA TRP A 532 17.46 -1.19 13.22
C TRP A 532 16.17 -1.92 12.85
N PRO A 533 15.65 -2.86 13.67
CA PRO A 533 14.47 -3.66 13.33
C PRO A 533 13.22 -2.83 12.97
N LEU A 534 13.08 -1.64 13.56
CA LEU A 534 11.98 -0.69 13.30
C LEU A 534 12.41 0.48 12.40
N SER A 535 13.53 0.38 11.67
CA SER A 535 13.84 1.36 10.62
C SER A 535 13.08 1.00 9.34
N TYR A 536 12.44 2.01 8.73
CA TYR A 536 11.55 1.86 7.58
C TYR A 536 12.21 1.11 6.42
N HIS A 537 13.37 1.56 5.94
CA HIS A 537 14.17 0.86 4.92
C HIS A 537 15.54 0.36 5.43
N GLY A 538 15.83 0.55 6.72
CA GLY A 538 17.10 0.19 7.36
C GLY A 538 17.01 -1.02 8.30
N GLY A 539 16.02 -1.90 8.16
CA GLY A 539 16.00 -3.16 8.91
C GLY A 539 14.66 -3.87 9.02
N SER A 540 13.54 -3.17 8.78
CA SER A 540 12.21 -3.81 8.72
C SER A 540 12.11 -4.88 7.62
N VAL A 541 11.04 -5.67 7.66
CA VAL A 541 10.67 -6.64 6.62
C VAL A 541 9.45 -6.16 5.87
N TRP A 542 9.54 -6.10 4.54
CA TRP A 542 8.45 -5.75 3.65
C TRP A 542 7.95 -6.99 2.92
N ALA A 543 6.64 -7.21 2.94
CA ALA A 543 6.04 -8.38 2.29
C ALA A 543 6.25 -8.36 0.77
N HIS A 544 6.13 -7.17 0.15
CA HIS A 544 6.36 -7.02 -1.29
C HIS A 544 7.82 -7.27 -1.68
N ASP A 545 8.79 -6.68 -0.97
CA ASP A 545 10.23 -6.84 -1.22
C ASP A 545 10.63 -8.31 -1.16
N THR A 546 10.19 -8.99 -0.10
CA THR A 546 10.37 -10.43 0.05
C THR A 546 9.73 -11.22 -1.10
N ALA A 547 8.54 -10.81 -1.55
CA ALA A 547 7.83 -11.43 -2.67
C ALA A 547 8.50 -11.18 -4.02
N VAL A 548 9.17 -10.04 -4.22
CA VAL A 548 9.99 -9.79 -5.42
C VAL A 548 11.15 -10.78 -5.49
N ALA A 549 11.82 -11.04 -4.37
CA ALA A 549 12.86 -12.06 -4.31
C ALA A 549 12.31 -13.46 -4.63
N VAL A 550 11.15 -13.84 -4.09
CA VAL A 550 10.46 -15.10 -4.43
C VAL A 550 10.14 -15.17 -5.92
N HIS A 551 9.58 -14.11 -6.50
CA HIS A 551 9.28 -14.02 -7.93
C HIS A 551 10.54 -14.20 -8.80
N GLY A 552 11.63 -13.51 -8.45
CA GLY A 552 12.92 -13.63 -9.11
C GLY A 552 13.48 -15.05 -9.03
N MET A 553 13.48 -15.65 -7.83
CA MET A 553 13.94 -17.02 -7.60
C MET A 553 13.14 -18.05 -8.44
N LEU A 554 11.82 -17.91 -8.55
CA LEU A 554 11.00 -18.76 -9.41
C LEU A 554 11.40 -18.66 -10.89
N ARG A 555 11.68 -17.44 -11.38
CA ARG A 555 12.13 -17.19 -12.76
C ARG A 555 13.54 -17.73 -13.02
N ALA A 556 14.41 -17.70 -12.01
CA ALA A 556 15.76 -18.26 -12.06
C ALA A 556 15.79 -19.79 -11.88
N GLY A 557 14.66 -20.43 -11.54
CA GLY A 557 14.59 -21.87 -11.27
C GLY A 557 15.02 -22.29 -9.86
N LEU A 558 15.24 -21.34 -8.97
CA LEU A 558 15.62 -21.51 -7.55
C LEU A 558 14.38 -21.80 -6.69
N ARG A 559 13.72 -22.93 -6.98
CA ARG A 559 12.41 -23.26 -6.40
C ARG A 559 12.47 -23.56 -4.90
N ASP A 560 13.55 -24.18 -4.43
CA ASP A 560 13.68 -24.55 -3.02
C ASP A 560 13.89 -23.31 -2.14
N GLU A 561 14.69 -22.36 -2.63
CA GLU A 561 14.94 -21.05 -2.04
C GLU A 561 13.66 -20.21 -2.03
N ALA A 562 12.95 -20.14 -3.16
CA ALA A 562 11.66 -19.46 -3.27
C ALA A 562 10.65 -20.01 -2.25
N ALA A 563 10.53 -21.34 -2.17
CA ALA A 563 9.62 -22.00 -1.23
C ALA A 563 10.03 -21.76 0.24
N ALA A 564 11.33 -21.67 0.53
CA ALA A 564 11.82 -21.37 1.87
C ALA A 564 11.43 -19.95 2.33
N VAL A 565 11.60 -18.95 1.46
CA VAL A 565 11.20 -17.57 1.73
C VAL A 565 9.67 -17.45 1.81
N ALA A 566 8.92 -18.06 0.89
CA ALA A 566 7.46 -18.04 0.89
C ALA A 566 6.85 -18.59 2.19
N ARG A 567 7.42 -19.67 2.75
CA ARG A 567 6.99 -20.22 4.06
C ARG A 567 7.14 -19.21 5.19
N GLN A 568 8.16 -18.36 5.17
CA GLN A 568 8.34 -17.32 6.18
C GLN A 568 7.22 -16.27 6.11
N LEU A 569 6.80 -15.88 4.91
CA LEU A 569 5.68 -14.95 4.75
C LEU A 569 4.33 -15.56 5.15
N VAL A 570 4.12 -16.87 4.92
CA VAL A 570 2.92 -17.56 5.45
C VAL A 570 2.91 -17.53 6.98
N ASP A 571 4.05 -17.76 7.62
CA ASP A 571 4.17 -17.68 9.08
C ASP A 571 3.98 -16.24 9.59
N ALA A 572 4.43 -15.22 8.84
CA ALA A 572 4.18 -13.82 9.16
C ALA A 572 2.68 -13.46 9.03
N ALA A 573 2.01 -13.95 7.98
CA ALA A 573 0.60 -13.68 7.71
C ALA A 573 -0.30 -14.14 8.86
N GLU A 574 0.01 -15.28 9.49
CA GLU A 574 -0.72 -15.75 10.67
C GLU A 574 -0.67 -14.76 11.84
N GLY A 575 0.45 -14.06 12.04
CA GLY A 575 0.59 -13.03 13.08
C GLY A 575 -0.19 -11.74 12.83
N PHE A 576 -0.70 -11.53 11.62
CA PHE A 576 -1.45 -10.35 11.21
C PHE A 576 -2.88 -10.67 10.76
N ASP A 577 -3.45 -11.78 11.23
CA ASP A 577 -4.78 -12.27 10.84
C ASP A 577 -4.96 -12.35 9.32
N TYR A 578 -3.89 -12.72 8.63
CA TYR A 578 -3.81 -12.85 7.17
C TYR A 578 -4.02 -11.56 6.38
N ARG A 579 -4.12 -10.40 7.04
CA ARG A 579 -4.02 -9.07 6.41
C ARG A 579 -2.63 -8.53 6.64
N MET A 580 -1.71 -8.91 5.75
CA MET A 580 -0.32 -8.48 5.80
C MET A 580 -0.22 -6.94 5.73
N PRO A 581 0.51 -6.31 6.66
CA PRO A 581 0.80 -4.89 6.58
C PRO A 581 1.79 -4.60 5.45
N GLU A 582 1.98 -3.32 5.15
CA GLU A 582 3.04 -2.83 4.27
C GLU A 582 4.43 -3.33 4.72
N LEU A 583 4.72 -3.25 6.03
CA LEU A 583 5.96 -3.72 6.65
C LEU A 583 5.76 -4.13 8.12
N HIS A 584 6.69 -4.91 8.65
CA HIS A 584 6.79 -5.25 10.06
C HIS A 584 8.25 -5.24 10.54
N ALA A 585 8.48 -5.33 11.85
CA ALA A 585 9.82 -5.21 12.40
C ALA A 585 10.76 -6.35 11.93
N GLY A 586 12.04 -6.01 11.77
CA GLY A 586 13.13 -6.91 11.40
C GLY A 586 13.61 -7.86 12.48
N ASP A 587 12.85 -8.06 13.56
CA ASP A 587 13.24 -8.94 14.66
C ASP A 587 13.41 -10.39 14.18
N ALA A 588 14.42 -11.07 14.72
CA ALA A 588 14.60 -12.49 14.45
C ALA A 588 13.45 -13.29 15.08
N ARG A 589 12.94 -14.27 14.34
CA ARG A 589 11.95 -15.21 14.83
C ARG A 589 12.50 -15.98 16.03
N THR A 590 11.75 -15.96 17.12
CA THR A 590 11.99 -16.80 18.30
C THR A 590 10.76 -17.66 18.61
N PRO A 591 10.91 -18.82 19.26
CA PRO A 591 9.79 -19.70 19.54
C PRO A 591 8.66 -19.00 20.32
N GLY A 592 7.43 -19.05 19.80
CA GLY A 592 6.24 -18.51 20.45
C GLY A 592 5.98 -17.02 20.23
N VAL A 593 6.80 -16.33 19.42
CA VAL A 593 6.65 -14.90 19.13
C VAL A 593 6.04 -14.68 17.75
N THR A 594 5.10 -13.75 17.65
CA THR A 594 4.53 -13.23 16.40
C THR A 594 5.37 -12.05 15.88
N PRO A 595 5.35 -11.76 14.57
CA PRO A 595 6.02 -10.57 14.04
C PRO A 595 5.54 -9.30 14.74
N VAL A 596 6.49 -8.42 15.10
CA VAL A 596 6.17 -7.15 15.77
C VAL A 596 5.66 -6.16 14.72
N PRO A 597 4.47 -5.56 14.92
CA PRO A 597 3.91 -4.57 13.98
C PRO A 597 4.83 -3.36 13.83
N TYR A 598 4.99 -2.86 12.60
CA TYR A 598 5.57 -1.54 12.41
C TYR A 598 4.52 -0.46 12.75
N PRO A 599 4.83 0.51 13.62
CA PRO A 599 3.91 1.52 14.16
C PRO A 599 2.90 2.12 13.19
N ALA A 600 3.37 2.64 12.06
CA ALA A 600 2.57 3.45 11.14
C ALA A 600 2.32 2.78 9.78
N SER A 601 2.43 1.45 9.73
CA SER A 601 2.37 0.69 8.48
C SER A 601 0.96 0.65 7.89
N CYS A 602 0.86 0.88 6.57
CA CYS A 602 -0.42 0.72 5.87
C CYS A 602 -0.97 -0.72 5.99
N ARG A 603 -2.28 -0.85 6.17
CA ARG A 603 -2.96 -2.15 6.32
C ARG A 603 -4.44 -2.00 5.90
N PRO A 604 -4.84 -2.43 4.69
CA PRO A 604 -4.05 -3.17 3.70
C PRO A 604 -3.15 -2.30 2.81
N GLN A 605 -2.18 -2.94 2.18
CA GLN A 605 -1.31 -2.39 1.13
C GLN A 605 -1.29 -3.34 -0.07
N ALA A 606 -1.48 -2.83 -1.30
CA ALA A 606 -1.74 -3.64 -2.48
C ALA A 606 -0.60 -4.60 -2.83
N TRP A 607 0.65 -4.12 -2.85
CA TRP A 607 1.79 -4.99 -3.15
C TRP A 607 2.07 -6.05 -2.07
N SER A 608 1.63 -5.81 -0.82
CA SER A 608 1.73 -6.78 0.28
C SER A 608 0.62 -7.82 0.21
N ALA A 609 -0.58 -7.42 -0.24
CA ALA A 609 -1.64 -8.36 -0.54
C ALA A 609 -1.27 -9.23 -1.76
N ALA A 610 -0.73 -8.64 -2.82
CA ALA A 610 -0.29 -9.35 -4.02
C ALA A 610 0.85 -10.36 -3.76
N ALA A 611 1.65 -10.16 -2.71
CA ALA A 611 2.67 -11.12 -2.28
C ALA A 611 2.12 -12.54 -2.03
N ALA A 612 0.85 -12.67 -1.61
CA ALA A 612 0.21 -13.96 -1.38
C ALA A 612 0.18 -14.83 -2.66
N VAL A 613 0.06 -14.21 -3.83
CA VAL A 613 -0.07 -14.88 -5.13
C VAL A 613 1.22 -15.60 -5.50
N VAL A 614 2.35 -14.89 -5.51
CA VAL A 614 3.66 -15.50 -5.81
C VAL A 614 4.11 -16.48 -4.72
N CYS A 615 3.71 -16.28 -3.46
CA CYS A 615 3.96 -17.27 -2.41
C CYS A 615 3.18 -18.56 -2.66
N ALA A 616 1.96 -18.48 -3.18
CA ALA A 616 1.22 -19.67 -3.58
C ALA A 616 1.89 -20.38 -4.75
N ASP A 617 2.34 -19.64 -5.77
CA ASP A 617 3.07 -20.22 -6.91
C ASP A 617 4.36 -20.94 -6.47
N ALA A 618 5.04 -20.45 -5.43
CA ALA A 618 6.24 -21.08 -4.88
C ALA A 618 5.98 -22.33 -4.03
N LEU A 619 4.77 -22.48 -3.47
CA LEU A 619 4.42 -23.58 -2.56
C LEU A 619 3.60 -24.69 -3.23
N GLY A 620 3.11 -24.46 -4.45
CA GLY A 620 2.22 -25.38 -5.18
C GLY A 620 0.83 -25.45 -4.57
#